data_AF-A0A6V7GX17-F1
#
_entry.id   AF-A0A6V7GX17-F1
#
_cell.length_a   1.000
_cell.length_b   1.000
_cell.length_c   1.000
_cell.angle_alpha   90.00
_cell.angle_beta   90.00
_cell.angle_gamma   90.00
#
_symmetry.space_group_name_H-M   'P 1'
#
loop_
_entity.id
_entity.type
_entity.pdbx_description
1 polymer ?
#
loop_
_entity_poly.entity_id
_entity_poly.type
_entity_poly.pdbx_seq_one_letter_code
_entity_poly.pdbx_strand_id
1 'polypeptide(L)'
;MQKFIQKLQLLAAMGPPGGGRNVITNRLLTKFNVINMTFPVEKQIIRIYGSMLDQHFGNFHSENSYPFATSQRNNACQHRFVQQSDQQDVAYASENALSVQSKGHIEGRGVSMGPIFPRDREWFVDQIGEQLGKHFELTFHNVCPEKRCPLFGSFMNAWDIYEDLTDLAAVRTYIENQMDEYNATTGVVRMNLILFRDAVEHICRIVRVISQPRGNMLLIGIGGSGRQSLCRIASYMCELTTFQITVTKHYKLGEFREDLKLLYTKTGVNDKPTTFLFNDTQVVEEQFLEIVNSMLSTGEVANLYKSDELEEIKKKLTKEAVRIRRIPTTEAIYSLLMERARANMHLVVCMSPIGDAFRNRLRQYPSLINCTTIDWFLEWPREALLEVGNKFLMNLNLTLTITGENKAV
;
A
#
# COMPACT_ATOMS: atom_id res chain seq x y z
N MET A 1 -39.70 9.39 -25.56
CA MET A 1 -40.29 8.90 -24.30
C MET A 1 -39.60 9.64 -23.15
N GLN A 2 -40.27 10.56 -22.45
CA GLN A 2 -39.70 11.28 -21.31
C GLN A 2 -39.71 10.38 -20.07
N LYS A 3 -38.58 10.30 -19.36
CA LYS A 3 -38.47 9.57 -18.10
C LYS A 3 -38.66 10.54 -16.93
N PHE A 4 -39.54 10.22 -15.99
CA PHE A 4 -39.77 11.00 -14.77
C PHE A 4 -39.15 10.28 -13.58
N ILE A 5 -38.29 10.95 -12.82
CA ILE A 5 -37.70 10.42 -11.59
C ILE A 5 -38.61 10.80 -10.44
N GLN A 6 -39.16 9.81 -9.72
CA GLN A 6 -39.98 10.03 -8.53
C GLN A 6 -39.16 9.71 -7.27
N LYS A 7 -39.23 10.60 -6.26
CA LYS A 7 -38.64 10.41 -4.92
C LYS A 7 -37.11 10.16 -4.89
N LEU A 8 -36.32 10.98 -5.61
CA LEU A 8 -34.86 10.99 -5.50
C LEU A 8 -34.39 12.09 -4.55
N GLN A 9 -33.49 11.74 -3.63
CA GLN A 9 -32.70 12.69 -2.86
C GLN A 9 -31.24 12.58 -3.30
N LEU A 10 -30.60 13.71 -3.56
CA LEU A 10 -29.22 13.76 -4.02
C LEU A 10 -28.37 14.47 -2.98
N LEU A 11 -27.35 13.79 -2.50
CA LEU A 11 -26.32 14.33 -1.62
C LEU A 11 -24.97 14.23 -2.34
N ALA A 12 -24.19 15.30 -2.30
CA ALA A 12 -22.86 15.35 -2.90
C ALA A 12 -21.89 16.03 -1.93
N ALA A 13 -20.63 15.61 -1.96
CA ALA A 13 -19.54 16.21 -1.21
C ALA A 13 -18.39 16.54 -2.18
N MET A 14 -17.68 17.64 -1.92
CA MET A 14 -16.54 18.03 -2.73
C MET A 14 -15.48 18.72 -1.88
N GLY A 15 -14.21 18.63 -2.31
CA GLY A 15 -13.15 19.47 -1.78
C GLY A 15 -13.35 20.94 -2.21
N PRO A 16 -12.76 21.90 -1.47
CA PRO A 16 -12.84 23.31 -1.85
C PRO A 16 -12.25 23.53 -3.26
N PRO A 17 -12.83 24.45 -4.06
CA PRO A 17 -12.32 24.77 -5.39
C PRO A 17 -10.92 25.39 -5.30
N GLY A 18 -9.98 24.91 -6.13
CA GLY A 18 -8.56 25.32 -6.10
C GLY A 18 -7.60 24.13 -6.26
N GLY A 19 -6.30 24.40 -6.45
CA GLY A 19 -5.26 23.34 -6.46
C GLY A 19 -5.35 22.31 -7.60
N GLY A 20 -6.09 22.60 -8.68
CA GLY A 20 -6.35 21.66 -9.78
C GLY A 20 -7.72 20.96 -9.71
N ARG A 21 -8.53 21.22 -8.68
CA ARG A 21 -9.91 20.71 -8.57
C ARG A 21 -10.89 21.60 -9.34
N ASN A 22 -11.86 20.97 -10.01
CA ASN A 22 -12.83 21.67 -10.85
C ASN A 22 -13.82 22.52 -10.05
N VAL A 23 -14.12 23.71 -10.56
CA VAL A 23 -15.13 24.62 -10.00
C VAL A 23 -16.53 24.20 -10.49
N ILE A 24 -17.49 24.07 -9.58
CA ILE A 24 -18.88 23.81 -9.96
C ILE A 24 -19.53 25.10 -10.48
N THR A 25 -20.28 24.98 -11.57
CA THR A 25 -21.02 26.12 -12.14
C THR A 25 -22.08 26.65 -11.16
N ASN A 26 -22.23 27.97 -11.10
CA ASN A 26 -23.28 28.62 -10.28
C ASN A 26 -24.69 28.09 -10.59
N ARG A 27 -24.95 27.73 -11.86
CA ARG A 27 -26.21 27.14 -12.29
C ARG A 27 -26.52 25.83 -11.55
N LEU A 28 -25.52 24.98 -11.32
CA LEU A 28 -25.72 23.75 -10.56
C LEU A 28 -25.84 24.03 -9.06
N LEU A 29 -25.02 24.93 -8.51
CA LEU A 29 -25.04 25.28 -7.08
C LEU A 29 -26.41 25.79 -6.62
N THR A 30 -27.11 26.57 -7.44
CA THR A 30 -28.48 27.05 -7.12
C THR A 30 -29.52 25.93 -6.93
N LYS A 31 -29.20 24.68 -7.28
CA LYS A 31 -30.07 23.51 -7.08
C LYS A 31 -29.78 22.75 -5.79
N PHE A 32 -28.73 23.12 -5.05
CA PHE A 32 -28.31 22.47 -3.81
C PHE A 32 -28.30 23.46 -2.64
N ASN A 33 -28.53 22.94 -1.44
CA ASN A 33 -28.18 23.64 -0.21
C ASN A 33 -26.70 23.35 0.07
N VAL A 34 -25.84 24.36 -0.02
CA VAL A 34 -24.40 24.21 0.18
C VAL A 34 -24.07 24.43 1.65
N ILE A 35 -23.49 23.41 2.29
CA ILE A 35 -23.00 23.49 3.68
C ILE A 35 -21.47 23.47 3.62
N ASN A 36 -20.84 24.53 4.13
CA ASN A 36 -19.38 24.59 4.19
C ASN A 36 -18.88 23.91 5.46
N MET A 37 -18.14 22.82 5.31
CA MET A 37 -17.52 22.09 6.42
C MET A 37 -16.12 22.62 6.67
N THR A 38 -15.95 23.39 7.75
CA THR A 38 -14.63 23.88 8.17
C THR A 38 -13.86 22.81 8.93
N PHE A 39 -12.53 22.89 8.92
CA PHE A 39 -11.70 21.96 9.68
C PHE A 39 -12.03 22.06 11.19
N PRO A 40 -12.18 20.93 11.90
CA PRO A 40 -12.48 20.95 13.33
C PRO A 40 -11.40 21.69 14.13
N VAL A 41 -11.80 22.30 15.24
CA VAL A 41 -10.84 22.92 16.17
C VAL A 41 -10.03 21.82 16.85
N GLU A 42 -8.78 22.09 17.21
CA GLU A 42 -7.86 21.13 17.85
C GLU A 42 -8.50 20.34 19.01
N LYS A 43 -9.28 20.99 19.88
CA LYS A 43 -10.02 20.31 20.97
C LYS A 43 -10.98 19.22 20.47
N GLN A 44 -11.62 19.44 19.32
CA GLN A 44 -12.50 18.45 18.69
C GLN A 44 -11.69 17.31 18.09
N ILE A 45 -10.53 17.60 17.46
CA ILE A 45 -9.61 16.59 16.93
C ILE A 45 -9.13 15.69 18.07
N ILE A 46 -8.64 16.28 19.16
CA ILE A 46 -8.19 15.54 20.36
C ILE A 46 -9.33 14.66 20.90
N ARG A 47 -10.57 15.16 20.95
CA ARG A 47 -11.70 14.36 21.43
C ARG A 47 -12.03 13.20 20.49
N ILE A 48 -12.03 13.43 19.18
CA ILE A 48 -12.34 12.41 18.17
C ILE A 48 -11.29 11.31 18.21
N TYR A 49 -10.02 11.68 17.98
CA TYR A 49 -8.92 10.71 17.95
C TYR A 49 -8.64 10.13 19.33
N GLY A 50 -8.74 10.91 20.41
CA GLY A 50 -8.60 10.42 21.78
C GLY A 50 -9.59 9.31 22.09
N SER A 51 -10.88 9.46 21.73
CA SER A 51 -11.86 8.40 21.94
C SER A 51 -11.55 7.11 21.15
N MET A 52 -10.98 7.24 19.95
CA MET A 52 -10.55 6.08 19.16
C MET A 52 -9.33 5.40 19.78
N LEU A 53 -8.35 6.19 20.25
CA LEU A 53 -7.15 5.68 20.94
C LEU A 53 -7.52 5.01 22.26
N ASP A 54 -8.39 5.63 23.07
CA ASP A 54 -8.86 5.07 24.34
C ASP A 54 -9.55 3.71 24.13
N GLN A 55 -10.36 3.58 23.07
CA GLN A 55 -10.99 2.31 22.71
C GLN A 55 -9.95 1.28 22.23
N HIS A 56 -8.96 1.72 21.45
CA HIS A 56 -7.92 0.85 20.92
C HIS A 56 -7.00 0.30 22.03
N PHE A 57 -6.55 1.18 22.92
CA PHE A 57 -5.65 0.84 24.02
C PHE A 57 -6.35 0.28 25.26
N GLY A 58 -7.67 0.49 25.40
CA GLY A 58 -8.45 0.02 26.55
C GLY A 58 -8.37 -1.50 26.78
N ASN A 59 -8.23 -2.30 25.72
CA ASN A 59 -8.13 -3.76 25.80
C ASN A 59 -6.74 -4.25 26.26
N PHE A 60 -5.68 -3.45 26.09
CA PHE A 60 -4.32 -3.83 26.47
C PHE A 60 -4.11 -3.80 28.00
N HIS A 61 -4.96 -3.10 28.74
CA HIS A 61 -4.86 -3.00 30.19
C HIS A 61 -5.44 -4.20 30.95
N SER A 62 -6.16 -5.13 30.31
CA SER A 62 -6.87 -6.23 30.99
C SER A 62 -6.16 -7.61 30.93
N GLU A 63 -5.12 -7.79 30.13
CA GLU A 63 -4.49 -9.11 29.87
C GLU A 63 -3.15 -9.36 30.60
N ASN A 64 -3.02 -8.91 31.85
CA ASN A 64 -1.95 -9.36 32.75
C ASN A 64 -2.50 -10.11 33.99
N SER A 65 -3.54 -10.92 33.78
CA SER A 65 -4.10 -11.82 34.80
C SER A 65 -3.63 -13.28 34.61
N TYR A 66 -2.33 -13.51 34.49
CA TYR A 66 -1.73 -14.82 34.76
C TYR A 66 -1.16 -14.84 36.19
N PRO A 67 -1.71 -15.66 37.11
CA PRO A 67 -1.22 -15.73 38.47
C PRO A 67 -0.10 -16.76 38.54
N PHE A 68 1.15 -16.39 38.30
CA PHE A 68 2.29 -17.04 38.98
C PHE A 68 3.57 -16.21 38.81
N ALA A 69 4.14 -15.82 39.96
CA ALA A 69 5.55 -15.51 40.18
C ALA A 69 6.15 -14.22 39.56
N THR A 70 6.22 -13.20 40.44
CA THR A 70 7.42 -12.38 40.77
C THR A 70 7.60 -11.01 40.11
N SER A 71 6.89 -10.02 40.68
CA SER A 71 7.25 -8.66 41.17
C SER A 71 8.49 -7.87 40.70
N GLN A 72 9.41 -8.42 39.90
CA GLN A 72 10.57 -7.65 39.37
C GLN A 72 10.72 -7.71 37.84
N ARG A 73 9.94 -8.55 37.14
CA ARG A 73 9.89 -8.53 35.66
C ARG A 73 8.85 -7.58 35.07
N ASN A 74 7.88 -7.09 35.87
CA ASN A 74 6.79 -6.26 35.35
C ASN A 74 7.26 -4.90 34.81
N ASN A 75 8.23 -4.23 35.44
CA ASN A 75 8.70 -2.95 34.90
C ASN A 75 9.51 -3.13 33.61
N ALA A 76 10.35 -4.16 33.50
CA ALA A 76 11.13 -4.40 32.29
C ALA A 76 10.26 -4.93 31.12
N CYS A 77 9.27 -5.79 31.39
CA CYS A 77 8.30 -6.21 30.39
C CYS A 77 7.34 -5.09 30.02
N GLN A 78 6.81 -4.28 30.96
CA GLN A 78 5.99 -3.12 30.62
C GLN A 78 6.78 -2.07 29.85
N HIS A 79 8.01 -1.74 30.24
CA HIS A 79 8.84 -0.83 29.45
C HIS A 79 9.18 -1.40 28.08
N ARG A 80 9.44 -2.71 27.96
CA ARG A 80 9.74 -3.35 26.65
C ARG A 80 8.50 -3.48 25.76
N PHE A 81 7.33 -3.75 26.33
CA PHE A 81 6.05 -3.81 25.62
C PHE A 81 5.56 -2.41 25.22
N VAL A 82 5.66 -1.42 26.12
CA VAL A 82 5.38 -0.02 25.80
C VAL A 82 6.39 0.48 24.76
N GLN A 83 7.68 0.15 24.88
CA GLN A 83 8.65 0.46 23.82
C GLN A 83 8.32 -0.23 22.50
N GLN A 84 7.86 -1.49 22.48
CA GLN A 84 7.49 -2.19 21.24
C GLN A 84 6.20 -1.65 20.63
N SER A 85 5.17 -1.35 21.42
CA SER A 85 3.94 -0.69 20.93
C SER A 85 4.23 0.73 20.46
N ASP A 86 5.03 1.50 21.21
CA ASP A 86 5.46 2.84 20.83
C ASP A 86 6.36 2.80 19.59
N GLN A 87 7.25 1.82 19.45
CA GLN A 87 8.06 1.61 18.24
C GLN A 87 7.19 1.22 17.05
N GLN A 88 6.19 0.37 17.24
CA GLN A 88 5.25 -0.07 16.21
C GLN A 88 4.38 1.10 15.74
N ASP A 89 3.89 1.91 16.67
CA ASP A 89 3.11 3.11 16.42
C ASP A 89 3.97 4.24 15.87
N VAL A 90 5.23 4.39 16.27
CA VAL A 90 6.19 5.33 15.68
C VAL A 90 6.63 4.88 14.29
N ALA A 91 6.80 3.58 14.04
CA ALA A 91 7.06 3.06 12.70
C ALA A 91 5.83 3.22 11.79
N TYR A 92 4.63 2.94 12.31
CA TYR A 92 3.38 3.18 11.60
C TYR A 92 3.17 4.66 11.32
N ALA A 93 3.38 5.51 12.32
CA ALA A 93 3.23 6.95 12.24
C ALA A 93 4.33 7.58 11.39
N SER A 94 5.57 7.10 11.42
CA SER A 94 6.65 7.63 10.58
C SER A 94 6.48 7.25 9.11
N GLU A 95 6.03 6.04 8.81
CA GLU A 95 5.71 5.62 7.43
C GLU A 95 4.43 6.28 6.92
N ASN A 96 3.37 6.34 7.73
CA ASN A 96 2.17 7.10 7.40
C ASN A 96 2.44 8.59 7.32
N ALA A 97 3.41 9.13 8.07
CA ALA A 97 3.79 10.52 7.96
C ALA A 97 4.72 10.81 6.80
N LEU A 98 5.59 9.89 6.37
CA LEU A 98 6.29 9.97 5.10
C LEU A 98 5.29 9.91 3.93
N SER A 99 4.26 9.06 4.06
CA SER A 99 3.12 9.02 3.16
C SER A 99 2.37 10.36 3.19
N VAL A 100 1.92 10.87 4.34
CA VAL A 100 1.22 12.15 4.54
C VAL A 100 2.06 13.36 4.12
N GLN A 101 3.37 13.36 4.33
CA GLN A 101 4.31 14.38 3.89
C GLN A 101 4.45 14.34 2.37
N SER A 102 4.49 13.15 1.78
CA SER A 102 4.33 13.00 0.33
C SER A 102 2.99 13.58 -0.13
N LYS A 103 1.87 13.25 0.54
CA LYS A 103 0.53 13.81 0.22
C LYS A 103 0.52 15.34 0.32
N GLY A 104 1.13 15.91 1.37
CA GLY A 104 1.22 17.35 1.60
C GLY A 104 2.16 18.08 0.62
N HIS A 105 3.26 17.44 0.20
CA HIS A 105 4.13 17.97 -0.85
C HIS A 105 3.45 17.94 -2.21
N ILE A 106 2.64 16.91 -2.49
CA ILE A 106 1.86 16.77 -3.71
C ILE A 106 0.68 17.77 -3.77
N GLU A 107 0.00 18.02 -2.64
CA GLU A 107 -1.16 18.93 -2.58
C GLU A 107 -0.79 20.41 -2.36
N GLY A 108 0.38 20.72 -1.78
CA GLY A 108 0.61 22.00 -1.10
C GLY A 108 1.52 23.04 -1.76
N ARG A 109 2.43 22.70 -2.69
CA ARG A 109 3.37 23.72 -3.22
C ARG A 109 3.75 23.46 -4.68
N GLY A 110 3.72 24.53 -5.50
CA GLY A 110 4.47 24.62 -6.76
C GLY A 110 5.99 24.67 -6.56
N VAL A 111 6.52 23.93 -5.58
CA VAL A 111 7.94 23.72 -5.36
C VAL A 111 8.27 22.41 -6.06
N SER A 112 9.39 22.40 -6.80
CA SER A 112 9.86 21.23 -7.54
C SER A 112 9.67 19.96 -6.73
N MET A 113 8.82 19.02 -7.18
CA MET A 113 8.78 17.67 -6.59
C MET A 113 10.07 16.94 -6.99
N GLY A 114 11.16 17.29 -6.31
CA GLY A 114 12.34 16.47 -6.23
C GLY A 114 12.09 15.32 -5.25
N PRO A 115 13.02 14.35 -5.19
CA PRO A 115 12.97 13.31 -4.15
C PRO A 115 12.85 13.96 -2.78
N ILE A 116 12.11 13.33 -1.86
CA ILE A 116 12.08 13.71 -0.44
C ILE A 116 13.54 13.79 0.01
N PHE A 117 14.05 15.00 0.24
CA PHE A 117 15.46 15.17 0.53
C PHE A 117 15.75 14.58 1.92
N PRO A 118 16.97 14.06 2.17
CA PRO A 118 17.39 13.64 3.51
C PRO A 118 17.08 14.69 4.60
N ARG A 119 17.11 15.98 4.24
CA ARG A 119 16.73 17.12 5.09
C ARG A 119 15.26 17.11 5.53
N ASP A 120 14.34 16.72 4.65
CA ASP A 120 12.91 16.67 4.96
C ASP A 120 12.61 15.51 5.93
N ARG A 121 13.36 14.41 5.80
CA ARG A 121 13.31 13.28 6.73
C ARG A 121 13.86 13.67 8.10
N GLU A 122 14.99 14.36 8.15
CA GLU A 122 15.58 14.87 9.39
C GLU A 122 14.63 15.83 10.12
N TRP A 123 14.10 16.83 9.41
CA TRP A 123 13.10 17.75 9.96
C TRP A 123 11.89 17.01 10.54
N PHE A 124 11.42 15.98 9.85
CA PHE A 124 10.28 15.20 10.30
C PHE A 124 10.59 14.37 11.57
N VAL A 125 11.77 13.76 11.65
CA VAL A 125 12.23 13.05 12.85
C VAL A 125 12.37 14.01 14.03
N ASP A 126 12.84 15.24 13.79
CA ASP A 126 12.92 16.28 14.83
C ASP A 126 11.53 16.65 15.36
N GLN A 127 10.54 16.79 14.46
CA GLN A 127 9.15 17.03 14.85
C GLN A 127 8.55 15.87 15.66
N ILE A 128 8.82 14.61 15.28
CA ILE A 128 8.44 13.45 16.11
C ILE A 128 9.09 13.54 17.49
N GLY A 129 10.39 13.84 17.55
CA GLY A 129 11.12 13.97 18.80
C GLY A 129 10.51 15.04 19.72
N GLU A 130 10.08 16.17 19.16
CA GLU A 130 9.41 17.23 19.89
C GLU A 130 8.05 16.79 20.46
N GLN A 131 7.24 16.07 19.68
CA GLN A 131 5.94 15.57 20.15
C GLN A 131 6.08 14.44 21.19
N LEU A 132 7.02 13.51 20.99
CA LEU A 132 7.33 12.45 21.96
C LEU A 132 7.79 13.06 23.30
N GLY A 133 8.63 14.09 23.26
CA GLY A 133 9.08 14.79 24.45
C GLY A 133 7.94 15.50 25.19
N LYS A 134 7.01 16.12 24.46
CA LYS A 134 5.87 16.85 25.04
C LYS A 134 4.82 15.96 25.67
N HIS A 135 4.51 14.82 25.05
CA HIS A 135 3.35 14.00 25.44
C HIS A 135 3.70 12.70 26.16
N PHE A 136 4.90 12.15 25.94
CA PHE A 136 5.30 10.85 26.46
C PHE A 136 6.58 10.90 27.31
N GLU A 137 7.22 12.07 27.44
CA GLU A 137 8.52 12.22 28.11
C GLU A 137 9.61 11.28 27.53
N LEU A 138 9.44 10.88 26.27
CA LEU A 138 10.34 10.01 25.53
C LEU A 138 11.14 10.79 24.49
N THR A 139 12.33 10.28 24.16
CA THR A 139 13.10 10.78 23.02
C THR A 139 13.04 9.76 21.89
N PHE A 140 13.11 10.24 20.64
CA PHE A 140 13.18 9.36 19.48
C PHE A 140 14.35 8.37 19.57
N HIS A 141 15.47 8.76 20.19
CA HIS A 141 16.62 7.89 20.41
C HIS A 141 16.34 6.76 21.42
N ASN A 142 15.50 7.01 22.44
CA ASN A 142 15.11 5.96 23.40
C ASN A 142 14.18 4.93 22.76
N VAL A 143 13.35 5.36 21.81
CA VAL A 143 12.44 4.49 21.05
C VAL A 143 13.20 3.77 19.93
N CYS A 144 14.10 4.44 19.22
CA CYS A 144 14.87 3.91 18.10
C CYS A 144 16.38 4.08 18.35
N PRO A 145 17.06 3.11 18.99
CA PRO A 145 18.46 3.24 19.40
C PRO A 145 19.44 3.49 18.23
N GLU A 146 19.12 2.99 17.03
CA GLU A 146 19.96 3.14 15.84
C GLU A 146 19.72 4.45 15.06
N LYS A 147 18.84 5.35 15.54
CA LYS A 147 18.31 6.49 14.76
C LYS A 147 17.70 6.08 13.40
N ARG A 148 17.36 4.81 13.25
CA ARG A 148 16.71 4.23 12.07
C ARG A 148 15.38 3.63 12.49
N CYS A 149 14.45 3.60 11.54
CA CYS A 149 13.15 2.99 11.79
C CYS A 149 13.35 1.48 12.00
N PRO A 150 12.80 0.89 13.07
CA PRO A 150 12.77 -0.56 13.25
C PRO A 150 12.05 -1.22 12.09
N LEU A 151 12.45 -2.46 11.78
CA LEU A 151 11.85 -3.26 10.73
C LEU A 151 10.82 -4.17 11.37
N PHE A 152 9.57 -4.03 10.99
CA PHE A 152 8.53 -4.87 11.53
C PHE A 152 8.02 -5.89 10.50
N GLY A 153 7.63 -7.06 10.98
CA GLY A 153 6.97 -8.07 10.18
C GLY A 153 6.37 -9.18 11.03
N SER A 154 5.46 -9.96 10.44
CA SER A 154 4.80 -11.10 11.09
C SER A 154 5.36 -12.46 10.66
N PHE A 155 6.08 -12.51 9.54
CA PHE A 155 6.41 -13.75 8.83
C PHE A 155 7.59 -14.55 9.39
N MET A 156 8.30 -14.02 10.39
CA MET A 156 9.47 -14.71 10.99
C MET A 156 9.08 -15.67 12.11
N ASN A 157 7.86 -15.60 12.63
CA ASN A 157 7.38 -16.48 13.68
C ASN A 157 6.19 -17.32 13.20
N ALA A 158 6.01 -18.49 13.84
CA ALA A 158 4.98 -19.45 13.44
C ALA A 158 3.53 -19.03 13.78
N TRP A 159 3.37 -17.89 14.47
CA TRP A 159 2.09 -17.42 14.99
C TRP A 159 1.60 -16.14 14.28
N ASP A 160 2.31 -15.70 13.23
CA ASP A 160 2.06 -14.45 12.49
C ASP A 160 1.93 -13.21 13.39
N ILE A 161 2.70 -13.19 14.49
CA ILE A 161 2.74 -12.07 15.43
C ILE A 161 3.59 -10.97 14.83
N TYR A 162 3.02 -9.78 14.71
CA TYR A 162 3.73 -8.62 14.21
C TYR A 162 4.75 -8.11 15.25
N GLU A 163 6.05 -8.20 14.95
CA GLU A 163 7.13 -7.86 15.89
C GLU A 163 8.33 -7.17 15.21
N ASP A 164 9.22 -6.60 16.02
CA ASP A 164 10.45 -5.97 15.57
C ASP A 164 11.50 -7.02 15.17
N LEU A 165 11.89 -6.97 13.91
CA LEU A 165 12.84 -7.85 13.24
C LEU A 165 14.26 -7.29 13.42
N THR A 166 14.86 -7.65 14.54
CA THR A 166 16.21 -7.19 14.91
C THR A 166 17.34 -7.84 14.10
N ASP A 167 17.16 -9.08 13.63
CA ASP A 167 18.17 -9.80 12.84
C ASP A 167 17.91 -9.70 11.33
N LEU A 168 18.55 -8.72 10.70
CA LEU A 168 18.48 -8.51 9.25
C LEU A 168 19.04 -9.70 8.45
N ALA A 169 20.01 -10.44 8.96
CA ALA A 169 20.63 -11.56 8.24
C ALA A 169 19.66 -12.75 8.17
N ALA A 170 18.96 -13.04 9.26
CA ALA A 170 17.89 -14.04 9.27
C ALA A 170 16.75 -13.66 8.31
N VAL A 171 16.28 -12.40 8.35
CA VAL A 171 15.23 -11.90 7.45
C VAL A 171 15.66 -12.02 5.99
N ARG A 172 16.91 -11.63 5.68
CA ARG A 172 17.46 -11.75 4.33
C ARG A 172 17.45 -13.21 3.86
N THR A 173 17.93 -14.14 4.69
CA THR A 173 17.96 -15.57 4.36
C THR A 173 16.56 -16.12 4.10
N TYR A 174 15.58 -15.71 4.92
CA TYR A 174 14.18 -16.09 4.72
C TYR A 174 13.64 -15.60 3.37
N ILE A 175 13.87 -14.33 3.01
CA ILE A 175 13.43 -13.76 1.73
C ILE A 175 14.15 -14.43 0.55
N GLU A 176 15.43 -14.78 0.69
CA GLU A 176 16.17 -15.53 -0.34
C GLU A 176 15.54 -16.91 -0.58
N ASN A 177 15.19 -17.64 0.47
CA ASN A 177 14.48 -18.93 0.36
C ASN A 177 13.10 -18.77 -0.33
N GLN A 178 12.33 -17.75 0.05
CA GLN A 178 11.04 -17.45 -0.57
C GLN A 178 11.18 -17.09 -2.06
N MET A 179 12.25 -16.38 -2.43
CA MET A 179 12.56 -16.09 -3.84
C MET A 179 12.92 -17.36 -4.62
N ASP A 180 13.66 -18.29 -4.01
CA ASP A 180 14.01 -19.56 -4.65
C ASP A 180 12.79 -20.46 -4.85
N GLU A 181 11.88 -20.53 -3.87
CA GLU A 181 10.59 -21.24 -4.00
C GLU A 181 9.70 -20.60 -5.07
N TYR A 182 9.62 -19.27 -5.10
CA TYR A 182 8.93 -18.55 -6.17
C TYR A 182 9.49 -18.94 -7.53
N ASN A 183 10.83 -18.94 -7.69
CA ASN A 183 11.50 -19.29 -8.93
C ASN A 183 11.34 -20.76 -9.35
N ALA A 184 11.06 -21.66 -8.39
CA ALA A 184 10.76 -23.06 -8.63
C ALA A 184 9.32 -23.27 -9.14
N THR A 185 8.41 -22.33 -8.89
CA THR A 185 7.02 -22.40 -9.36
C THR A 185 6.96 -22.27 -10.89
N THR A 186 6.12 -23.07 -11.54
CA THR A 186 6.00 -23.06 -13.01
C THR A 186 5.19 -21.87 -13.50
N GLY A 187 5.62 -21.26 -14.62
CA GLY A 187 4.91 -20.14 -15.25
C GLY A 187 5.17 -18.75 -14.62
N VAL A 188 6.05 -18.65 -13.63
CA VAL A 188 6.46 -17.37 -13.04
C VAL A 188 7.66 -16.76 -13.76
N VAL A 189 7.77 -15.44 -13.72
CA VAL A 189 8.95 -14.72 -14.25
C VAL A 189 10.06 -14.85 -13.22
N ARG A 190 11.12 -15.61 -13.54
CA ARG A 190 12.25 -15.79 -12.63
C ARG A 190 12.88 -14.44 -12.23
N MET A 191 13.15 -14.30 -10.94
CA MET A 191 13.74 -13.11 -10.35
C MET A 191 15.02 -13.48 -9.61
N ASN A 192 16.13 -12.83 -9.96
CA ASN A 192 17.40 -12.95 -9.25
C ASN A 192 17.73 -11.59 -8.65
N LEU A 193 17.09 -11.30 -7.52
CA LEU A 193 17.24 -10.02 -6.84
C LEU A 193 18.41 -10.07 -5.87
N ILE A 194 19.08 -8.94 -5.73
CA ILE A 194 20.14 -8.76 -4.73
C ILE A 194 19.49 -8.05 -3.56
N LEU A 195 19.40 -8.73 -2.42
CA LEU A 195 18.77 -8.22 -1.21
C LEU A 195 19.79 -7.44 -0.37
N PHE A 196 20.01 -6.18 -0.75
CA PHE A 196 20.65 -5.20 0.13
C PHE A 196 19.65 -4.69 1.16
N ARG A 197 20.13 -4.01 2.21
CA ARG A 197 19.31 -3.56 3.35
C ARG A 197 18.02 -2.85 2.90
N ASP A 198 18.10 -1.79 2.08
CA ASP A 198 16.90 -1.04 1.68
C ASP A 198 15.89 -1.90 0.90
N ALA A 199 16.35 -2.89 0.11
CA ALA A 199 15.46 -3.81 -0.59
C ALA A 199 14.67 -4.68 0.40
N VAL A 200 15.30 -5.12 1.49
CA VAL A 200 14.62 -5.82 2.59
C VAL A 200 13.63 -4.88 3.28
N GLU A 201 14.02 -3.62 3.55
CA GLU A 201 13.10 -2.64 4.16
C GLU A 201 11.85 -2.41 3.30
N HIS A 202 12.03 -2.24 1.98
CA HIS A 202 10.91 -2.10 1.04
C HIS A 202 10.01 -3.33 1.01
N ILE A 203 10.57 -4.55 1.03
CA ILE A 203 9.76 -5.78 1.10
C ILE A 203 8.94 -5.80 2.40
N CYS A 204 9.55 -5.53 3.55
CA CYS A 204 8.83 -5.49 4.83
C CYS A 204 7.69 -4.46 4.82
N ARG A 205 7.93 -3.26 4.25
CA ARG A 205 6.88 -2.25 4.07
C ARG A 205 5.74 -2.72 3.19
N ILE A 206 6.05 -3.37 2.07
CA ILE A 206 5.03 -3.89 1.17
C ILE A 206 4.21 -4.98 1.88
N VAL A 207 4.88 -5.97 2.50
CA VAL A 207 4.25 -7.05 3.28
C VAL A 207 3.33 -6.48 4.36
N ARG A 208 3.79 -5.47 5.11
CA ARG A 208 3.01 -4.79 6.15
C ARG A 208 1.72 -4.18 5.62
N VAL A 209 1.77 -3.55 4.45
CA VAL A 209 0.58 -2.89 3.87
C VAL A 209 -0.36 -3.93 3.29
N ILE A 210 0.14 -4.87 2.49
CA ILE A 210 -0.71 -5.86 1.80
C ILE A 210 -1.30 -6.91 2.74
N SER A 211 -0.70 -7.14 3.92
CA SER A 211 -1.29 -8.04 4.93
C SER A 211 -2.53 -7.46 5.61
N GLN A 212 -2.73 -6.14 5.52
CA GLN A 212 -3.90 -5.47 6.08
C GLN A 212 -5.05 -5.43 5.06
N PRO A 213 -6.30 -5.62 5.50
CA PRO A 213 -7.46 -5.55 4.60
C PRO A 213 -7.54 -4.17 3.96
N ARG A 214 -7.72 -4.13 2.64
CA ARG A 214 -7.73 -2.89 1.82
C ARG A 214 -6.40 -2.13 1.82
N GLY A 215 -5.30 -2.80 2.11
CA GLY A 215 -3.96 -2.25 1.94
C GLY A 215 -3.60 -2.09 0.47
N ASN A 216 -3.78 -0.89 -0.06
CA ASN A 216 -3.32 -0.51 -1.41
C ASN A 216 -2.04 0.30 -1.31
N MET A 217 -1.19 0.22 -2.33
CA MET A 217 0.13 0.82 -2.29
C MET A 217 0.47 1.57 -3.58
N LEU A 218 1.18 2.68 -3.45
CA LEU A 218 1.74 3.45 -4.56
C LEU A 218 3.27 3.42 -4.45
N LEU A 219 3.92 2.69 -5.35
CA LEU A 219 5.37 2.53 -5.41
C LEU A 219 5.96 3.53 -6.40
N ILE A 220 6.66 4.53 -5.89
CA ILE A 220 7.24 5.60 -6.69
C ILE A 220 8.74 5.37 -6.82
N GLY A 221 9.28 5.38 -8.03
CA GLY A 221 10.72 5.23 -8.25
C GLY A 221 11.11 5.30 -9.71
N ILE A 222 12.40 5.41 -9.98
CA ILE A 222 12.91 5.38 -11.36
C ILE A 222 12.78 3.97 -11.97
N GLY A 223 12.88 3.87 -13.29
CA GLY A 223 12.90 2.57 -13.97
C GLY A 223 14.09 1.72 -13.50
N GLY A 224 13.90 0.42 -13.31
CA GLY A 224 14.96 -0.48 -12.84
C GLY A 224 15.19 -0.50 -11.32
N SER A 225 14.44 0.29 -10.53
CA SER A 225 14.59 0.32 -9.07
C SER A 225 14.14 -0.96 -8.33
N GLY A 226 13.54 -1.93 -9.03
CA GLY A 226 13.10 -3.21 -8.46
C GLY A 226 11.68 -3.24 -7.90
N ARG A 227 10.92 -2.13 -7.96
CA ARG A 227 9.53 -2.00 -7.42
C ARG A 227 8.62 -3.18 -7.70
N GLN A 228 8.51 -3.57 -8.97
CA GLN A 228 7.65 -4.69 -9.38
C GLN A 228 8.15 -6.02 -8.82
N SER A 229 9.46 -6.25 -8.88
CA SER A 229 10.05 -7.51 -8.45
C SER A 229 9.97 -7.69 -6.94
N LEU A 230 10.26 -6.65 -6.15
CA LEU A 230 10.08 -6.69 -4.69
C LEU A 230 8.62 -6.89 -4.31
N CYS A 231 7.68 -6.22 -4.99
CA CYS A 231 6.27 -6.41 -4.71
C CYS A 231 5.79 -7.83 -5.04
N ARG A 232 6.28 -8.46 -6.11
CA ARG A 232 5.92 -9.85 -6.44
C ARG A 232 6.37 -10.83 -5.36
N ILE A 233 7.58 -10.65 -4.83
CA ILE A 233 8.07 -11.47 -3.71
C ILE A 233 7.25 -11.21 -2.45
N ALA A 234 6.98 -9.94 -2.12
CA ALA A 234 6.14 -9.60 -0.98
C ALA A 234 4.72 -10.22 -1.09
N SER A 235 4.10 -10.17 -2.27
CA SER A 235 2.82 -10.85 -2.52
C SER A 235 2.92 -12.36 -2.33
N TYR A 236 4.00 -12.99 -2.78
CA TYR A 236 4.22 -14.42 -2.60
C TYR A 236 4.38 -14.79 -1.12
N MET A 237 5.12 -13.98 -0.34
CA MET A 237 5.27 -14.16 1.11
C MET A 237 3.93 -14.09 1.86
N CYS A 238 2.98 -13.30 1.37
CA CYS A 238 1.62 -13.23 1.93
C CYS A 238 0.64 -14.25 1.31
N GLU A 239 1.14 -15.23 0.56
CA GLU A 239 0.35 -16.24 -0.17
C GLU A 239 -0.69 -15.64 -1.15
N LEU A 240 -0.44 -14.41 -1.61
CA LEU A 240 -1.32 -13.71 -2.53
C LEU A 240 -1.01 -14.09 -3.98
N THR A 241 -2.07 -14.28 -4.76
CA THR A 241 -1.89 -14.45 -6.21
C THR A 241 -1.56 -13.10 -6.84
N THR A 242 -0.58 -13.07 -7.75
CA THR A 242 -0.24 -11.84 -8.48
C THR A 242 -1.00 -11.77 -9.80
N PHE A 243 -1.62 -10.63 -10.07
CA PHE A 243 -2.29 -10.35 -11.34
C PHE A 243 -1.63 -9.12 -11.99
N GLN A 244 -1.20 -9.28 -13.24
CA GLN A 244 -0.60 -8.20 -14.03
C GLN A 244 -1.13 -8.26 -15.45
N ILE A 245 -1.49 -7.10 -15.98
CA ILE A 245 -1.94 -6.96 -17.38
C ILE A 245 -0.75 -7.05 -18.35
N THR A 246 -0.96 -7.72 -19.47
CA THR A 246 0.03 -7.79 -20.56
C THR A 246 -0.47 -6.93 -21.71
N VAL A 247 0.12 -5.75 -21.86
CA VAL A 247 -0.29 -4.78 -22.87
C VAL A 247 0.31 -5.16 -24.23
N THR A 248 -0.55 -5.36 -25.23
CA THR A 248 -0.17 -5.55 -26.63
C THR A 248 -0.37 -4.25 -27.43
N LYS A 249 0.15 -4.18 -28.67
CA LYS A 249 0.00 -2.98 -29.52
C LYS A 249 -1.45 -2.58 -29.81
N HIS A 250 -2.39 -3.52 -29.71
CA HIS A 250 -3.81 -3.29 -29.97
C HIS A 250 -4.65 -3.25 -28.68
N TYR A 251 -3.98 -3.21 -27.52
CA TYR A 251 -4.65 -3.14 -26.23
C TYR A 251 -5.37 -1.81 -26.07
N LYS A 252 -6.68 -1.89 -25.87
CA LYS A 252 -7.60 -0.75 -25.72
C LYS A 252 -8.47 -0.97 -24.50
N LEU A 253 -9.34 -0.01 -24.22
CA LEU A 253 -10.33 -0.08 -23.15
C LEU A 253 -11.16 -1.39 -23.09
N GLY A 254 -11.50 -1.98 -24.24
CA GLY A 254 -12.25 -3.23 -24.29
C GLY A 254 -11.51 -4.40 -23.63
N GLU A 255 -10.26 -4.63 -24.04
CA GLU A 255 -9.39 -5.68 -23.48
C GLU A 255 -9.11 -5.43 -21.99
N PHE A 256 -8.90 -4.17 -21.61
CA PHE A 256 -8.72 -3.82 -20.20
C PHE A 256 -9.93 -4.18 -19.33
N ARG A 257 -11.15 -3.97 -19.83
CA ARG A 257 -12.37 -4.38 -19.11
C ARG A 257 -12.47 -5.89 -18.99
N GLU A 258 -12.09 -6.65 -20.00
CA GLU A 258 -12.08 -8.12 -19.94
C GLU A 258 -11.06 -8.65 -18.92
N ASP A 259 -9.85 -8.06 -18.89
CA ASP A 259 -8.86 -8.39 -17.85
C ASP A 259 -9.36 -8.07 -16.44
N LEU A 260 -10.05 -6.94 -16.28
CA LEU A 260 -10.67 -6.59 -15.00
C LEU A 260 -11.78 -7.58 -14.62
N LYS A 261 -12.61 -8.06 -15.55
CA LYS A 261 -13.60 -9.11 -15.24
C LYS A 261 -12.94 -10.37 -14.70
N LEU A 262 -11.80 -10.78 -15.28
CA LEU A 262 -11.02 -11.92 -14.77
C LEU A 262 -10.53 -11.66 -13.34
N LEU A 263 -10.02 -10.45 -13.08
CA LEU A 263 -9.57 -10.04 -11.75
C LEU A 263 -10.73 -10.08 -10.72
N TYR A 264 -11.87 -9.45 -11.03
CA TYR A 264 -13.05 -9.45 -10.14
C TYR A 264 -13.66 -10.85 -9.96
N THR A 265 -13.54 -11.73 -10.96
CA THR A 265 -13.94 -13.13 -10.82
C THR A 265 -13.02 -13.86 -9.83
N LYS A 266 -11.71 -13.63 -9.91
CA LYS A 266 -10.73 -14.21 -8.97
C LYS A 266 -10.94 -13.71 -7.54
N THR A 267 -11.06 -12.40 -7.34
CA THR A 267 -11.15 -11.81 -5.99
C THR A 267 -12.55 -11.88 -5.38
N GLY A 268 -13.59 -11.70 -6.20
CA GLY A 268 -14.97 -11.60 -5.73
C GLY A 268 -15.73 -12.93 -5.76
N VAL A 269 -15.66 -13.68 -6.87
CA VAL A 269 -16.41 -14.94 -7.02
C VAL A 269 -15.68 -16.11 -6.37
N ASN A 270 -14.37 -16.23 -6.62
CA ASN A 270 -13.55 -17.32 -6.09
C ASN A 270 -12.97 -17.04 -4.70
N ASP A 271 -13.17 -15.82 -4.18
CA ASP A 271 -12.73 -15.40 -2.83
C ASP A 271 -11.22 -15.60 -2.60
N LYS A 272 -10.41 -15.39 -3.64
CA LYS A 272 -8.95 -15.55 -3.55
C LYS A 272 -8.26 -14.19 -3.41
N PRO A 273 -7.49 -13.97 -2.34
CA PRO A 273 -6.78 -12.72 -2.17
C PRO A 273 -5.68 -12.57 -3.24
N THR A 274 -5.67 -11.40 -3.88
CA THR A 274 -4.93 -11.13 -5.12
C THR A 274 -4.32 -9.74 -5.08
N THR A 275 -3.03 -9.64 -5.39
CA THR A 275 -2.36 -8.37 -5.62
C THR A 275 -2.45 -8.00 -7.10
N PHE A 276 -3.06 -6.86 -7.40
CA PHE A 276 -3.09 -6.29 -8.75
C PHE A 276 -1.91 -5.34 -8.93
N LEU A 277 -0.95 -5.74 -9.76
CA LEU A 277 0.23 -4.96 -10.12
C LEU A 277 -0.05 -4.14 -11.39
N PHE A 278 -0.07 -2.82 -11.24
CA PHE A 278 -0.33 -1.89 -12.34
C PHE A 278 0.81 -0.89 -12.51
N ASN A 279 1.39 -0.81 -13.70
CA ASN A 279 2.54 0.03 -14.00
C ASN A 279 2.16 1.24 -14.87
N ASP A 280 2.88 2.35 -14.70
CA ASP A 280 2.79 3.52 -15.55
C ASP A 280 3.03 3.23 -17.04
N THR A 281 3.93 2.32 -17.37
CA THR A 281 4.21 1.90 -18.76
C THR A 281 3.05 1.16 -19.41
N GLN A 282 2.10 0.65 -18.62
CA GLN A 282 0.91 -0.05 -19.13
C GLN A 282 -0.26 0.93 -19.40
N VAL A 283 -0.11 2.21 -19.06
CA VAL A 283 -1.12 3.25 -19.29
C VAL A 283 -1.05 3.70 -20.76
N VAL A 284 -1.79 3.00 -21.63
CA VAL A 284 -1.94 3.36 -23.06
C VAL A 284 -2.95 4.51 -23.22
N GLU A 285 -4.05 4.45 -22.47
CA GLU A 285 -5.12 5.45 -22.47
C GLU A 285 -5.33 6.01 -21.06
N GLU A 286 -5.54 7.32 -20.92
CA GLU A 286 -5.75 7.97 -19.61
C GLU A 286 -7.02 7.44 -18.90
N GLN A 287 -8.00 6.90 -19.65
CA GLN A 287 -9.18 6.26 -19.09
C GLN A 287 -8.85 5.05 -18.19
N PHE A 288 -7.68 4.42 -18.34
CA PHE A 288 -7.27 3.33 -17.46
C PHE A 288 -7.07 3.84 -16.04
N LEU A 289 -6.47 5.03 -15.88
CA LEU A 289 -6.26 5.64 -14.58
C LEU A 289 -7.56 6.13 -13.94
N GLU A 290 -8.54 6.55 -14.74
CA GLU A 290 -9.89 6.85 -14.24
C GLU A 290 -10.56 5.61 -13.62
N ILE A 291 -10.41 4.46 -14.27
CA ILE A 291 -10.92 3.19 -13.75
C ILE A 291 -10.16 2.79 -12.48
N VAL A 292 -8.83 2.85 -12.47
CA VAL A 292 -8.02 2.53 -11.28
C VAL A 292 -8.36 3.46 -10.11
N ASN A 293 -8.58 4.75 -10.36
CA ASN A 293 -9.04 5.71 -9.35
C ASN A 293 -10.41 5.32 -8.78
N SER A 294 -11.32 4.84 -9.63
CA SER A 294 -12.64 4.35 -9.21
C SER A 294 -12.53 3.06 -8.39
N MET A 295 -11.64 2.14 -8.78
CA MET A 295 -11.35 0.92 -8.01
C MET A 295 -10.76 1.23 -6.63
N LEU A 296 -9.87 2.22 -6.53
CA LEU A 296 -9.28 2.63 -5.24
C LEU A 296 -10.28 3.33 -4.32
N SER A 297 -11.20 4.12 -4.87
CA SER A 297 -12.17 4.89 -4.08
C SER A 297 -13.40 4.07 -3.69
N THR A 298 -14.16 3.59 -4.68
CA THR A 298 -15.42 2.88 -4.45
C THR A 298 -15.26 1.37 -4.54
N GLY A 299 -14.24 0.88 -5.27
CA GLY A 299 -14.09 -0.53 -5.62
C GLY A 299 -14.95 -0.96 -6.80
N GLU A 300 -15.68 -0.03 -7.43
CA GLU A 300 -16.60 -0.31 -8.52
C GLU A 300 -16.08 0.24 -9.86
N VAL A 301 -16.36 -0.49 -10.94
CA VAL A 301 -16.04 -0.06 -12.30
C VAL A 301 -17.33 0.09 -13.09
N ALA A 302 -17.58 1.30 -13.60
CA ALA A 302 -18.81 1.61 -14.32
C ALA A 302 -18.95 0.80 -15.62
N ASN A 303 -20.14 0.21 -15.80
CA ASN A 303 -20.49 -0.60 -16.97
C ASN A 303 -19.51 -1.78 -17.22
N LEU A 304 -18.98 -2.39 -16.15
CA LEU A 304 -18.07 -3.52 -16.28
C LEU A 304 -18.78 -4.77 -16.82
N TYR A 305 -19.97 -5.07 -16.30
CA TYR A 305 -20.76 -6.23 -16.67
C TYR A 305 -21.98 -5.87 -17.50
N LYS A 306 -22.30 -6.71 -18.47
CA LYS A 306 -23.60 -6.70 -19.16
C LYS A 306 -24.65 -7.44 -18.33
N SER A 307 -25.92 -7.27 -18.68
CA SER A 307 -27.05 -7.84 -17.93
C SER A 307 -27.03 -9.37 -17.87
N ASP A 308 -26.59 -10.03 -18.94
CA ASP A 308 -26.39 -11.48 -19.05
C ASP A 308 -25.26 -11.99 -18.15
N GLU A 309 -24.13 -11.29 -18.12
CA GLU A 309 -22.98 -11.65 -17.26
C GLU A 309 -23.32 -11.52 -15.76
N LEU A 310 -24.13 -10.50 -15.40
CA LEU A 310 -24.64 -10.32 -14.04
C LEU A 310 -25.53 -11.48 -13.58
N GLU A 311 -26.33 -12.06 -14.47
CA GLU A 311 -27.12 -13.24 -14.15
C GLU A 311 -26.25 -14.48 -13.90
N GLU A 312 -25.16 -14.64 -14.64
CA GLU A 312 -24.22 -15.75 -14.41
C GLU A 312 -23.52 -15.61 -13.06
N ILE A 313 -23.04 -14.41 -12.74
CA ILE A 313 -22.43 -14.11 -11.43
C ILE A 313 -23.45 -14.34 -10.31
N LYS A 314 -24.71 -13.95 -10.52
CA LYS A 314 -25.80 -14.19 -9.56
C LYS A 314 -25.97 -15.68 -9.29
N LYS A 315 -25.99 -16.53 -10.31
CA LYS A 315 -26.09 -17.99 -10.14
C LYS A 315 -24.94 -18.55 -9.29
N LYS A 316 -23.71 -18.07 -9.51
CA LYS A 316 -22.52 -18.50 -8.76
C LYS A 316 -22.55 -18.04 -7.29
N LEU A 317 -22.93 -16.79 -7.03
CA LEU A 317 -22.93 -16.19 -5.69
C LEU A 317 -24.19 -16.47 -4.87
N THR A 318 -25.27 -16.97 -5.46
CA THR A 318 -26.54 -17.22 -4.73
C THR A 318 -26.35 -18.20 -3.58
N LYS A 319 -25.61 -19.29 -3.77
CA LYS A 319 -25.33 -20.29 -2.72
C LYS A 319 -24.68 -19.63 -1.49
N GLU A 320 -23.79 -18.70 -1.76
CA GLU A 320 -22.98 -18.03 -0.77
C GLU A 320 -23.72 -16.88 -0.08
N ALA A 321 -24.55 -16.14 -0.81
CA ALA A 321 -25.42 -15.12 -0.24
C ALA A 321 -26.41 -15.71 0.77
N VAL A 322 -26.95 -16.90 0.49
CA VAL A 322 -27.81 -17.64 1.42
C VAL A 322 -27.04 -18.04 2.69
N ARG A 323 -25.76 -18.44 2.56
CA ARG A 323 -24.89 -18.73 3.71
C ARG A 323 -24.72 -17.52 4.63
N ILE A 324 -24.58 -16.33 4.05
CA ILE A 324 -24.43 -15.04 4.77
C ILE A 324 -25.80 -14.46 5.20
N ARG A 325 -26.91 -15.18 4.97
CA ARG A 325 -28.29 -14.77 5.29
C ARG A 325 -28.72 -13.46 4.61
N ARG A 326 -28.15 -13.13 3.44
CA ARG A 326 -28.60 -12.01 2.61
C ARG A 326 -29.66 -12.47 1.61
N ILE A 327 -30.69 -11.64 1.38
CA ILE A 327 -31.70 -11.91 0.36
C ILE A 327 -31.04 -11.75 -1.02
N PRO A 328 -31.10 -12.74 -1.92
CA PRO A 328 -30.38 -12.73 -3.19
C PRO A 328 -31.08 -11.87 -4.26
N THR A 329 -31.25 -10.57 -3.99
CA THR A 329 -31.59 -9.58 -5.02
C THR A 329 -30.36 -9.29 -5.89
N THR A 330 -30.56 -8.79 -7.11
CA THR A 330 -29.44 -8.52 -8.02
C THR A 330 -28.51 -7.45 -7.44
N GLU A 331 -29.06 -6.45 -6.77
CA GLU A 331 -28.33 -5.38 -6.09
C GLU A 331 -27.54 -5.92 -4.88
N ALA A 332 -28.15 -6.80 -4.07
CA ALA A 332 -27.49 -7.36 -2.90
C ALA A 332 -26.32 -8.27 -3.28
N ILE A 333 -26.45 -9.05 -4.37
CA ILE A 333 -25.38 -9.88 -4.89
C ILE A 333 -24.25 -9.04 -5.48
N TYR A 334 -24.57 -7.98 -6.22
CA TYR A 334 -23.55 -7.07 -6.72
C TYR A 334 -22.79 -6.38 -5.59
N SER A 335 -23.50 -5.89 -4.57
CA SER A 335 -22.89 -5.32 -3.37
C SER A 335 -22.00 -6.33 -2.64
N LEU A 336 -22.42 -7.60 -2.52
CA LEU A 336 -21.60 -8.68 -1.95
C LEU A 336 -20.33 -8.94 -2.77
N LEU A 337 -20.45 -8.96 -4.10
CA LEU A 337 -19.29 -9.12 -5.00
C LEU A 337 -18.29 -7.98 -4.79
N MET A 338 -18.75 -6.73 -4.71
CA MET A 338 -17.90 -5.57 -4.50
C MET A 338 -17.25 -5.58 -3.11
N GLU A 339 -17.99 -5.96 -2.07
CA GLU A 339 -17.47 -6.10 -0.71
C GLU A 339 -16.31 -7.11 -0.65
N ARG A 340 -16.49 -8.29 -1.29
CA ARG A 340 -15.44 -9.32 -1.39
C ARG A 340 -14.27 -8.88 -2.25
N ALA A 341 -14.55 -8.34 -3.43
CA ALA A 341 -13.51 -7.85 -4.32
C ALA A 341 -12.63 -6.82 -3.60
N ARG A 342 -13.22 -5.91 -2.82
CA ARG A 342 -12.47 -4.92 -2.03
C ARG A 342 -11.71 -5.50 -0.85
N ALA A 343 -12.21 -6.56 -0.21
CA ALA A 343 -11.51 -7.21 0.90
C ALA A 343 -10.29 -8.00 0.42
N ASN A 344 -10.40 -8.64 -0.75
CA ASN A 344 -9.40 -9.56 -1.28
C ASN A 344 -8.44 -8.93 -2.31
N MET A 345 -8.72 -7.72 -2.79
CA MET A 345 -7.89 -7.06 -3.80
C MET A 345 -6.98 -6.02 -3.16
N HIS A 346 -5.68 -6.18 -3.39
CA HIS A 346 -4.66 -5.18 -3.05
C HIS A 346 -4.15 -4.55 -4.33
N LEU A 347 -4.44 -3.27 -4.55
CA LEU A 347 -3.96 -2.55 -5.72
C LEU A 347 -2.57 -1.97 -5.42
N VAL A 348 -1.57 -2.39 -6.19
CA VAL A 348 -0.22 -1.86 -6.14
C VAL A 348 0.10 -1.15 -7.45
N VAL A 349 0.18 0.18 -7.37
CA VAL A 349 0.43 1.03 -8.53
C VAL A 349 1.89 1.46 -8.54
N CYS A 350 2.62 1.18 -9.61
CA CYS A 350 4.02 1.58 -9.78
C CYS A 350 4.10 2.76 -10.74
N MET A 351 4.60 3.91 -10.28
CA MET A 351 4.75 5.11 -11.12
C MET A 351 6.16 5.70 -11.09
N SER A 352 6.68 6.10 -12.24
CA SER A 352 7.92 6.89 -12.31
C SER A 352 7.66 8.34 -11.93
N PRO A 353 8.46 8.95 -11.03
CA PRO A 353 8.35 10.38 -10.74
C PRO A 353 8.95 11.25 -11.86
N ILE A 354 9.56 10.65 -12.88
CA ILE A 354 10.21 11.35 -13.98
C ILE A 354 9.15 11.96 -14.91
N GLY A 355 9.23 13.27 -15.11
CA GLY A 355 8.38 14.04 -16.02
C GLY A 355 7.10 14.58 -15.38
N ASP A 356 6.41 15.46 -16.11
CA ASP A 356 5.23 16.15 -15.58
C ASP A 356 3.96 15.29 -15.58
N ALA A 357 3.94 14.21 -16.35
CA ALA A 357 2.82 13.27 -16.44
C ALA A 357 2.43 12.70 -15.07
N PHE A 358 3.43 12.34 -14.25
CA PHE A 358 3.23 11.85 -12.89
C PHE A 358 2.46 12.86 -12.02
N ARG A 359 2.92 14.11 -11.98
CA ARG A 359 2.28 15.18 -11.17
C ARG A 359 0.88 15.51 -11.67
N ASN A 360 0.68 15.51 -12.99
CA ASN A 360 -0.61 15.78 -13.60
C ASN A 360 -1.62 14.68 -13.25
N ARG A 361 -1.22 13.41 -13.35
CA ARG A 361 -2.06 12.26 -12.99
C ARG A 361 -2.43 12.27 -11.51
N LEU A 362 -1.47 12.57 -10.63
CA LEU A 362 -1.73 12.67 -9.20
C LEU A 362 -2.74 13.78 -8.83
N ARG A 363 -2.70 14.92 -9.54
CA ARG A 363 -3.69 15.99 -9.36
C ARG A 363 -5.06 15.64 -9.92
N GLN A 364 -5.10 14.92 -11.04
CA GLN A 364 -6.35 14.49 -11.68
C GLN A 364 -7.04 13.35 -10.92
N TYR A 365 -6.25 12.43 -10.34
CA TYR A 365 -6.72 11.20 -9.72
C TYR A 365 -6.31 11.14 -8.23
N PRO A 366 -7.00 11.88 -7.35
CA PRO A 366 -6.62 12.00 -5.95
C PRO A 366 -6.73 10.69 -5.16
N SER A 367 -7.50 9.70 -5.62
CA SER A 367 -7.60 8.41 -4.93
C SER A 367 -6.30 7.61 -4.99
N LEU A 368 -5.43 7.88 -5.97
CA LEU A 368 -4.07 7.32 -6.01
C LEU A 368 -3.25 7.69 -4.78
N ILE A 369 -3.51 8.86 -4.18
CA ILE A 369 -2.81 9.35 -3.00
C ILE A 369 -3.61 9.03 -1.74
N ASN A 370 -4.92 9.29 -1.76
CA ASN A 370 -5.74 9.21 -0.55
C ASN A 370 -5.98 7.78 -0.10
N CYS A 371 -6.11 6.84 -1.05
CA CYS A 371 -6.48 5.46 -0.77
C CYS A 371 -5.30 4.49 -0.82
N THR A 372 -4.06 5.00 -0.96
CA THR A 372 -2.85 4.18 -0.96
C THR A 372 -1.84 4.65 0.09
N THR A 373 -0.98 3.72 0.50
CA THR A 373 0.25 4.00 1.22
C THR A 373 1.38 4.20 0.21
N ILE A 374 2.14 5.27 0.36
CA ILE A 374 3.18 5.65 -0.60
C ILE A 374 4.53 5.13 -0.11
N ASP A 375 5.26 4.46 -0.99
CA ASP A 375 6.64 4.06 -0.75
C ASP A 375 7.56 4.57 -1.85
N TRP A 376 8.66 5.21 -1.45
CA TRP A 376 9.59 5.89 -2.33
C TRP A 376 10.88 5.08 -2.47
N PHE A 377 11.11 4.62 -3.69
CA PHE A 377 12.32 3.97 -4.12
C PHE A 377 13.30 5.04 -4.57
N LEU A 378 14.17 5.43 -3.63
CA LEU A 378 15.24 6.38 -3.86
C LEU A 378 16.35 5.76 -4.72
N GLU A 379 17.30 6.61 -5.13
CA GLU A 379 18.52 6.14 -5.78
C GLU A 379 19.29 5.21 -4.85
N TRP A 380 19.94 4.19 -5.44
CA TRP A 380 20.64 3.18 -4.67
C TRP A 380 21.79 3.83 -3.88
N PRO A 381 21.86 3.59 -2.56
CA PRO A 381 22.99 4.09 -1.79
C PRO A 381 24.29 3.42 -2.26
N ARG A 382 25.41 4.08 -1.96
CA ARG A 382 26.74 3.56 -2.30
C ARG A 382 26.96 2.14 -1.76
N GLU A 383 26.41 1.83 -0.59
CA GLU A 383 26.48 0.50 0.03
C GLU A 383 25.79 -0.56 -0.84
N ALA A 384 24.57 -0.28 -1.34
CA ALA A 384 23.86 -1.17 -2.24
C ALA A 384 24.63 -1.40 -3.56
N LEU A 385 25.21 -0.35 -4.14
CA LEU A 385 26.03 -0.45 -5.35
C LEU A 385 27.29 -1.31 -5.12
N LEU A 386 27.93 -1.17 -3.95
CA LEU A 386 29.09 -1.98 -3.57
C LEU A 386 28.72 -3.44 -3.35
N GLU A 387 27.60 -3.73 -2.69
CA GLU A 387 27.11 -5.10 -2.49
C GLU A 387 26.79 -5.79 -3.82
N VAL A 388 26.08 -5.08 -4.70
CA VAL A 388 25.77 -5.55 -6.04
C VAL A 388 27.06 -5.83 -6.81
N GLY A 389 27.98 -4.86 -6.83
CA GLY A 389 29.28 -4.99 -7.48
C GLY A 389 30.09 -6.18 -6.96
N ASN A 390 30.19 -6.34 -5.63
CA ASN A 390 30.91 -7.45 -5.01
C ASN A 390 30.29 -8.80 -5.37
N LYS A 391 28.95 -8.93 -5.39
CA LYS A 391 28.27 -10.18 -5.77
C LYS A 391 28.54 -10.56 -7.23
N PHE A 392 28.59 -9.59 -8.14
CA PHE A 392 28.97 -9.84 -9.53
C PHE A 392 30.46 -10.18 -9.69
N LEU A 393 31.34 -9.55 -8.91
CA LEU A 393 32.79 -9.78 -8.94
C LEU A 393 33.20 -11.10 -8.26
N MET A 394 32.48 -11.58 -7.24
CA MET A 394 32.77 -12.86 -6.57
C MET A 394 32.74 -14.06 -7.53
N ASN A 395 31.92 -13.99 -8.56
CA ASN A 395 31.84 -15.04 -9.59
C ASN A 395 32.89 -14.87 -10.71
N LEU A 396 33.71 -13.81 -10.67
CA LEU A 396 34.75 -13.50 -11.64
C LEU A 396 36.12 -13.80 -11.03
N ASN A 397 36.80 -14.82 -11.54
CA ASN A 397 38.19 -15.07 -11.19
C ASN A 397 39.10 -14.07 -11.93
N LEU A 398 39.32 -12.91 -11.32
CA LEU A 398 40.13 -11.81 -11.88
C LEU A 398 41.55 -12.24 -12.26
N THR A 399 42.08 -13.28 -11.61
CA THR A 399 43.40 -13.86 -11.87
C THR A 399 43.50 -14.53 -13.24
N LEU A 400 42.42 -15.14 -13.74
CA LEU A 400 42.36 -15.74 -15.09
C LEU A 400 42.25 -14.67 -16.19
N THR A 401 41.58 -13.55 -15.89
CA THR A 401 41.35 -12.49 -16.88
C THR A 401 42.59 -11.63 -17.15
N ILE A 402 43.50 -11.52 -16.16
CA ILE A 402 44.76 -10.76 -16.31
C ILE A 402 45.82 -11.56 -17.07
N THR A 403 45.75 -12.90 -17.06
CA THR A 403 46.74 -13.78 -17.67
C THR A 403 46.44 -14.14 -19.14
N GLY A 404 45.31 -13.69 -19.69
CA GLY A 404 45.08 -13.69 -21.14
C GLY A 404 45.07 -15.08 -21.78
N GLU A 405 44.56 -16.11 -21.10
CA GLU A 405 44.25 -17.35 -21.81
C GLU A 405 42.94 -17.17 -22.59
N ASN A 406 43.10 -17.08 -23.92
CA ASN A 406 42.00 -17.14 -24.88
C ASN A 406 41.12 -18.34 -24.57
N LYS A 407 39.86 -18.10 -24.18
CA LYS A 407 38.83 -19.14 -24.28
C LYS A 407 38.65 -19.46 -25.76
N ALA A 408 39.26 -20.57 -26.19
CA ALA A 408 38.97 -21.19 -27.46
C ALA A 408 37.59 -21.86 -27.38
N VAL A 409 36.68 -21.33 -28.21
CA VAL A 409 35.44 -21.88 -28.80
C VAL A 409 34.39 -22.43 -27.83
#